data_AF-A0A2H0QP79-F1
#
_entry.id   AF-A0A2H0QP79-F1
#
_cell.length_a   1.000
_cell.length_b   1.000
_cell.length_c   1.000
_cell.angle_alpha   90.00
_cell.angle_beta   90.00
_cell.angle_gamma   90.00
#
_symmetry.space_group_name_H-M   'P 1'
#
loop_
_entity.id
_entity.type
_entity.pdbx_description
1 polymer ?
#
loop_
_entity_poly.entity_id
_entity_poly.type
_entity_poly.pdbx_seq_one_letter_code
_entity_poly.pdbx_strand_id
1 'polypeptide(L)'
;MQQNRYEKFVKLLIKQTNDGVANWELIKPQSLPFVIEQSDWINRSFRCRDFESAKGSDIYLIGQVVPNFQNSGGVEFDRFNLYVYLFKDGKIVKIIDDFEVDENVLNRLYSAVEDNSDEVDEIFKDFE
;
A
#
# COMPACT_ATOMS: atom_id res chain seq x y z
N MET A 1 -22.09 -0.99 -14.51
CA MET A 1 -21.27 -0.80 -13.29
C MET A 1 -19.82 -0.77 -13.72
N GLN A 2 -19.14 0.35 -13.48
CA GLN A 2 -17.74 0.54 -13.84
C GLN A 2 -16.92 -0.16 -12.73
N GLN A 3 -16.16 -1.20 -13.07
CA GLN A 3 -15.20 -1.80 -12.13
C GLN A 3 -14.28 -0.69 -11.59
N ASN A 4 -14.23 -0.52 -10.26
CA ASN A 4 -13.33 0.44 -9.63
C ASN A 4 -11.86 0.03 -9.89
N ARG A 5 -10.92 0.96 -9.73
CA ARG A 5 -9.50 0.74 -10.03
C ARG A 5 -8.89 -0.35 -9.16
N TYR A 6 -9.32 -0.44 -7.91
CA TYR A 6 -8.91 -1.45 -6.95
C TYR A 6 -9.40 -2.86 -7.33
N GLU A 7 -10.67 -3.05 -7.70
CA GLU A 7 -11.15 -4.37 -8.17
C GLU A 7 -10.36 -4.86 -9.39
N LYS A 8 -9.97 -3.95 -10.28
CA LYS A 8 -9.10 -4.28 -11.43
C LYS A 8 -7.69 -4.64 -10.97
N PHE A 9 -7.17 -3.93 -9.98
CA PHE A 9 -5.86 -4.19 -9.39
C PHE A 9 -5.81 -5.54 -8.68
N VAL A 10 -6.77 -5.83 -7.80
CA VAL A 10 -6.92 -7.14 -7.15
C VAL A 10 -7.08 -8.23 -8.19
N LYS A 11 -7.95 -8.07 -9.20
CA LYS A 11 -8.04 -9.07 -10.28
C LYS A 11 -6.74 -9.25 -11.05
N LEU A 12 -5.93 -8.20 -11.21
CA LEU A 12 -4.61 -8.28 -11.82
C LEU A 12 -3.61 -9.01 -10.91
N LEU A 13 -3.59 -8.69 -9.61
CA LEU A 13 -2.83 -9.37 -8.57
C LEU A 13 -3.22 -10.85 -8.53
N ILE A 14 -4.49 -11.17 -8.27
CA ILE A 14 -5.07 -12.52 -8.21
C ILE A 14 -4.79 -13.33 -9.48
N LYS A 15 -4.84 -12.72 -10.67
CA LYS A 15 -4.52 -13.43 -11.92
C LYS A 15 -3.02 -13.78 -12.03
N GLN A 16 -2.18 -13.07 -11.29
CA GLN A 16 -0.73 -13.18 -11.32
C GLN A 16 -0.16 -13.86 -10.07
N THR A 17 -0.97 -14.11 -9.03
CA THR A 17 -0.67 -14.97 -7.89
C THR A 17 -1.31 -16.35 -8.07
N ASN A 18 -0.69 -17.43 -7.59
CA ASN A 18 -1.15 -18.80 -7.86
C ASN A 18 -2.37 -19.23 -7.02
N ASP A 19 -2.58 -18.57 -5.90
CA ASP A 19 -3.56 -18.85 -4.84
C ASP A 19 -4.66 -17.79 -4.75
N GLY A 20 -4.55 -16.70 -5.50
CA GLY A 20 -5.56 -15.64 -5.52
C GLY A 20 -5.59 -14.80 -4.25
N VAL A 21 -4.54 -14.85 -3.44
CA VAL A 21 -4.30 -13.99 -2.29
C VAL A 21 -2.98 -13.28 -2.52
N ALA A 22 -2.86 -12.00 -2.13
CA ALA A 22 -1.60 -11.28 -2.19
C ALA A 22 -0.90 -11.40 -0.83
N ASN A 23 0.23 -12.10 -0.78
CA ASN A 23 1.08 -12.16 0.42
C ASN A 23 1.90 -10.88 0.51
N TRP A 24 1.69 -10.12 1.59
CA TRP A 24 2.38 -8.86 1.83
C TRP A 24 3.43 -9.04 2.93
N GLU A 25 4.65 -8.58 2.69
CA GLU A 25 5.73 -8.56 3.68
C GLU A 25 6.00 -7.13 4.15
N LEU A 26 6.07 -6.92 5.47
CA LEU A 26 6.52 -5.65 6.02
C LEU A 26 7.99 -5.43 5.65
N ILE A 27 8.28 -4.25 5.11
CA ILE A 27 9.63 -3.85 4.76
C ILE A 27 10.01 -2.58 5.51
N LYS A 28 11.30 -2.49 5.85
CA LYS A 28 11.85 -1.27 6.44
C LYS A 28 11.89 -0.17 5.37
N PRO A 29 11.56 1.10 5.70
CA PRO A 29 11.64 2.19 4.74
C PRO A 29 13.01 2.31 4.05
N GLN A 30 14.11 1.98 4.75
CA GLN A 30 15.46 2.02 4.19
C GLN A 30 15.73 0.91 3.15
N SER A 31 14.89 -0.12 3.14
CA SER A 31 14.95 -1.22 2.17
C SER A 31 14.14 -0.91 0.91
N LEU A 32 13.40 0.20 0.87
CA LEU A 32 12.71 0.63 -0.35
C LEU A 32 13.78 0.93 -1.42
N PRO A 33 13.66 0.35 -2.64
CA PRO A 33 14.67 0.51 -3.69
C PRO A 33 14.70 1.93 -4.30
N PHE A 34 14.00 2.90 -3.69
CA PHE A 34 13.78 4.24 -4.20
C PHE A 34 13.69 5.23 -3.05
N VAL A 35 14.10 6.47 -3.34
CA VAL A 35 13.84 7.60 -2.46
C VAL A 35 12.45 8.12 -2.80
N ILE A 36 11.48 7.91 -1.93
CA ILE A 36 10.34 8.83 -1.88
C ILE A 36 10.92 10.11 -1.28
N GLU A 37 10.83 11.24 -2.00
CA GLU A 37 11.33 12.55 -1.55
C GLU A 37 10.70 13.03 -0.21
N GLN A 38 9.86 12.22 0.43
CA GLN A 38 9.18 12.44 1.70
C GLN A 38 9.47 11.32 2.71
N SER A 39 10.73 10.93 2.88
CA SER A 39 11.15 9.84 3.79
C SER A 39 10.65 9.99 5.23
N ASP A 40 10.49 11.22 5.70
CA ASP A 40 10.13 11.52 7.09
C ASP A 40 8.65 11.28 7.39
N TRP A 41 7.85 11.03 6.35
CA TRP A 41 6.40 10.83 6.43
C TRP A 41 5.98 9.40 6.07
N ILE A 42 6.92 8.49 5.77
CA ILE A 42 6.58 7.08 5.55
C ILE A 42 6.31 6.43 6.91
N ASN A 43 5.08 5.99 7.13
CA ASN A 43 4.68 5.29 8.35
C ASN A 43 5.08 3.80 8.27
N ARG A 44 4.49 3.07 7.32
CA ARG A 44 4.85 1.68 7.03
C ARG A 44 4.87 1.41 5.54
N SER A 45 5.57 0.35 5.15
CA SER A 45 5.68 -0.09 3.77
C SER A 45 5.62 -1.61 3.72
N PHE A 46 4.93 -2.12 2.71
CA PHE A 46 4.78 -3.55 2.47
C PHE A 46 5.10 -3.86 1.03
N ARG A 47 5.72 -5.01 0.78
CA ARG A 47 5.96 -5.54 -0.57
C ARG A 47 5.06 -6.74 -0.81
N CYS A 48 4.43 -6.83 -1.98
CA CYS A 48 3.73 -8.05 -2.38
C CYS A 48 4.75 -9.08 -2.87
N ARG A 49 4.79 -10.26 -2.24
CA ARG A 49 5.74 -11.35 -2.57
C ARG A 49 5.36 -12.14 -3.80
N ASP A 50 4.08 -12.25 -4.08
CA ASP A 50 3.58 -13.15 -5.13
C ASP A 50 3.51 -12.49 -6.51
N PHE A 51 3.75 -11.18 -6.57
CA PHE A 51 3.70 -10.44 -7.82
C PHE A 51 5.03 -10.54 -8.57
N GLU A 52 5.14 -11.50 -9.47
CA GLU A 52 6.24 -11.58 -10.46
C GLU A 52 5.71 -11.48 -11.90
N SER A 53 4.92 -10.45 -12.19
CA SER A 53 4.35 -10.25 -13.53
C SER A 53 5.41 -10.20 -14.65
N ALA A 54 6.62 -9.74 -14.30
CA ALA A 54 7.84 -9.82 -15.08
C ALA A 54 9.04 -9.80 -14.13
N LYS A 55 10.14 -10.49 -14.51
CA LYS A 55 11.39 -10.52 -13.74
C LYS A 55 11.82 -9.10 -13.35
N GLY A 56 12.05 -8.88 -12.06
CA GLY A 56 12.48 -7.58 -11.52
C GLY A 56 11.35 -6.56 -11.31
N SER A 57 10.09 -6.98 -11.38
CA SER A 57 8.93 -6.13 -11.05
C SER A 57 8.41 -6.47 -9.65
N ASP A 58 8.06 -5.44 -8.88
CA ASP A 58 7.56 -5.56 -7.52
C ASP A 58 6.36 -4.64 -7.33
N ILE A 59 5.45 -4.99 -6.42
CA ILE A 59 4.41 -4.09 -5.93
C ILE A 59 4.71 -3.70 -4.50
N TYR A 60 4.52 -2.41 -4.20
CA TYR A 60 4.63 -1.89 -2.84
C TYR A 60 3.36 -1.15 -2.44
N LEU A 61 2.88 -1.42 -1.23
CA LEU A 61 1.87 -0.65 -0.52
C LEU A 61 2.58 0.23 0.50
N ILE A 62 2.37 1.55 0.44
CA ILE A 62 3.11 2.51 1.26
C ILE A 62 2.13 3.45 1.92
N GLY A 63 2.10 3.44 3.25
CA GLY A 63 1.38 4.45 4.01
C GLY A 63 2.26 5.65 4.27
N GLN A 64 1.81 6.79 3.77
CA GLN A 64 2.38 8.10 4.03
C GLN A 64 1.45 8.87 4.97
N VAL A 65 2.06 9.52 5.95
CA VAL A 65 1.38 10.42 6.86
C VAL A 65 1.28 11.78 6.17
N VAL A 66 0.06 12.30 6.02
CA VAL A 66 -0.13 13.68 5.54
C VAL A 66 -0.43 14.55 6.76
N PRO A 67 0.41 15.55 7.10
CA PRO A 67 0.08 16.50 8.15
C PRO A 67 -1.14 17.32 7.73
N ASN A 68 -2.28 17.11 8.39
CA ASN A 68 -3.54 17.77 8.04
C ASN A 68 -3.67 19.18 8.63
N PHE A 69 -3.07 19.44 9.79
CA PHE A 69 -3.10 20.76 10.42
C PHE A 69 -1.89 20.97 11.32
N GLN A 70 -1.33 22.18 11.25
CA GLN A 70 -0.30 22.65 12.17
C GLN A 70 -0.99 23.56 13.18
N ASN A 71 -1.18 23.07 14.42
CA ASN A 71 -1.66 23.90 15.52
C ASN A 71 -0.51 24.21 16.48
N SER A 72 -0.67 25.24 17.31
CA SER A 72 0.38 25.74 18.21
C SER A 72 0.83 24.76 19.30
N GLY A 73 0.30 23.53 19.31
CA GLY A 73 0.64 22.44 20.24
C GLY A 73 1.28 21.19 19.60
N GLY A 74 1.36 21.09 18.27
CA GLY A 74 1.93 19.91 17.60
C GLY A 74 1.46 19.72 16.15
N VAL A 75 1.72 18.53 15.61
CA VAL A 75 1.16 18.06 14.35
C VAL A 75 0.23 16.89 14.68
N GLU A 76 -1.06 17.02 14.37
CA GLU A 76 -2.04 15.93 14.48
C GLU A 76 -2.27 15.31 13.11
N PHE A 77 -2.39 13.98 13.07
CA PHE A 77 -2.48 13.18 11.86
C PHE A 77 -3.82 12.42 11.84
N ASP A 78 -4.85 13.07 11.31
CA ASP A 78 -6.18 12.46 11.26
C ASP A 78 -6.44 11.68 9.96
N ARG A 79 -5.56 11.85 8.95
CA ARG A 79 -5.63 11.17 7.65
C ARG A 79 -4.26 10.72 7.19
N PHE A 80 -4.26 9.61 6.48
CA PHE A 80 -3.08 8.97 5.93
C PHE A 80 -3.34 8.66 4.47
N ASN A 81 -2.33 8.88 3.63
CA ASN A 81 -2.40 8.48 2.23
C ASN A 81 -1.73 7.12 2.05
N LEU A 82 -2.49 6.14 1.58
CA LEU A 82 -1.99 4.85 1.14
C LEU A 82 -1.74 4.89 -0.36
N TYR A 83 -0.53 4.56 -0.77
CA TYR A 83 -0.15 4.49 -2.18
C TYR A 83 0.22 3.06 -2.55
N VAL A 84 -0.28 2.60 -3.69
CA VAL A 84 0.10 1.33 -4.29
C VAL A 84 0.96 1.61 -5.51
N TYR A 85 2.22 1.20 -5.48
CA TYR A 85 3.18 1.46 -6.54
C TYR A 85 3.57 0.18 -7.28
N LEU A 86 3.72 0.29 -8.61
CA LEU A 86 4.41 -0.70 -9.43
C LEU A 86 5.87 -0.27 -9.63
N PHE A 87 6.77 -1.18 -9.29
CA PHE A 87 8.20 -1.05 -9.49
C PHE A 87 8.71 -1.97 -10.58
N LYS A 88 9.76 -1.52 -11.26
CA LYS A 88 10.56 -2.34 -12.14
C LYS A 88 12.01 -1.90 -12.09
N ASP A 89 12.91 -2.86 -11.88
CA ASP A 89 14.35 -2.64 -11.85
C ASP A 89 14.76 -1.48 -10.91
N GLY A 90 14.13 -1.41 -9.73
CA GLY A 90 14.38 -0.40 -8.70
C GLY A 90 13.79 0.99 -8.95
N LYS A 91 12.91 1.15 -9.94
CA LYS A 91 12.27 2.44 -10.25
C LYS A 91 10.75 2.35 -10.19
N ILE A 92 10.11 3.43 -9.72
CA ILE A 92 8.66 3.60 -9.85
C ILE A 92 8.33 3.65 -11.34
N VAL A 93 7.51 2.72 -11.81
CA VAL A 93 6.97 2.75 -13.17
C VAL A 93 5.60 3.41 -13.17
N LYS A 94 4.80 3.18 -12.13
CA LYS A 94 3.41 3.65 -12.07
C LYS A 94 2.88 3.68 -10.63
N ILE A 95 2.04 4.67 -10.32
CA ILE A 95 1.10 4.61 -9.19
C ILE A 95 -0.13 3.84 -9.68
N ILE A 96 -0.39 2.71 -9.04
CA ILE A 96 -1.52 1.86 -9.35
C ILE A 96 -2.79 2.46 -8.74
N ASP A 97 -2.69 2.89 -7.48
CA ASP A 97 -3.79 3.52 -6.73
C ASP A 97 -3.26 4.40 -5.59
N ASP A 98 -4.12 5.30 -5.13
CA ASP A 98 -3.91 6.15 -3.97
C ASP A 98 -5.22 6.35 -3.20
N PHE A 99 -5.17 6.20 -1.89
CA PHE A 99 -6.34 6.26 -1.01
C PHE A 99 -6.05 7.15 0.20
N GLU A 100 -7.04 7.94 0.63
CA GLU A 100 -6.99 8.59 1.93
C GLU A 100 -7.75 7.73 2.95
N VAL A 101 -7.12 7.40 4.06
CA VAL A 101 -7.68 6.58 5.13
C VAL A 101 -7.51 7.25 6.48
N ASP A 102 -8.38 6.93 7.44
CA ASP A 102 -8.16 7.28 8.84
C ASP A 102 -7.21 6.29 9.54
N GLU A 103 -6.79 6.65 10.76
CA GLU A 103 -5.87 5.85 11.56
C GLU A 103 -6.40 4.45 11.88
N ASN A 104 -7.71 4.31 12.09
CA ASN A 104 -8.31 3.03 12.45
C ASN A 104 -8.24 2.05 11.29
N VAL A 105 -8.58 2.50 10.09
CA VAL A 105 -8.50 1.67 8.89
C VAL A 105 -7.05 1.33 8.56
N LEU A 106 -6.14 2.29 8.72
CA LEU A 106 -4.71 2.06 8.53
C LEU A 106 -4.17 0.97 9.48
N ASN A 107 -4.50 1.07 10.77
CA ASN A 107 -4.04 0.11 11.77
C ASN A 107 -4.63 -1.29 11.54
N ARG A 108 -5.93 -1.37 11.19
CA ARG A 108 -6.56 -2.64 10.82
C ARG A 108 -5.87 -3.29 9.62
N LEU A 109 -5.58 -2.50 8.58
CA LEU A 109 -4.89 -2.99 7.39
C LEU A 109 -3.50 -3.53 7.74
N TYR A 110 -2.75 -2.80 8.57
CA TYR A 110 -1.41 -3.23 8.99
C TYR A 110 -1.45 -4.51 9.82
N SER A 111 -2.39 -4.65 10.76
CA SER A 111 -2.57 -5.88 11.52
C SER A 111 -2.96 -7.05 10.62
N ALA A 112 -3.92 -6.85 9.69
CA ALA A 112 -4.34 -7.89 8.77
C ALA A 112 -3.19 -8.37 7.86
N VAL A 113 -2.34 -7.45 7.40
CA VAL A 113 -1.14 -7.79 6.62
C VAL A 113 -0.12 -8.57 7.46
N GLU A 114 0.17 -8.11 8.68
CA GLU A 114 1.14 -8.78 9.57
C GLU A 114 0.70 -10.21 9.95
N ASP A 115 -0.61 -10.40 10.11
CA ASP A 115 -1.21 -11.70 10.42
C ASP A 115 -1.40 -12.60 9.18
N ASN A 116 -1.09 -12.11 7.97
CA ASN A 116 -1.44 -12.74 6.69
C ASN A 116 -2.92 -13.16 6.63
N SER A 117 -3.80 -12.27 7.08
CA SER A 117 -5.25 -12.49 7.16
C SER A 117 -5.93 -12.22 5.82
N ASP A 118 -6.96 -13.01 5.50
CA ASP A 118 -7.86 -12.76 4.36
C ASP A 118 -8.66 -11.43 4.52
N GLU A 119 -8.66 -10.85 5.73
CA GLU A 119 -9.30 -9.55 6.03
C GLU A 119 -8.67 -8.41 5.21
N VAL A 120 -7.44 -8.55 4.72
CA VAL A 120 -6.80 -7.55 3.85
C VAL A 120 -7.70 -7.21 2.67
N ASP A 121 -8.24 -8.21 1.98
CA ASP A 121 -9.11 -8.01 0.82
C ASP A 121 -10.46 -7.37 1.20
N GLU A 122 -10.94 -7.59 2.42
CA GLU A 122 -12.18 -6.97 2.92
C GLU A 122 -11.96 -5.49 3.24
N ILE A 123 -10.87 -5.15 3.92
CA ILE A 123 -10.53 -3.76 4.27
C ILE A 123 -10.39 -2.91 3.01
N PHE A 124 -9.78 -3.46 1.95
CA PHE A 124 -9.66 -2.70 0.73
C PHE A 124 -10.96 -2.59 -0.08
N LYS A 125 -11.95 -3.48 0.09
CA LYS A 125 -13.27 -3.30 -0.55
C LYS A 125 -14.02 -2.10 -0.01
N ASP A 126 -13.70 -1.68 1.22
CA ASP A 126 -14.30 -0.50 1.85
C ASP A 126 -13.74 0.83 1.27
N PHE A 127 -12.70 0.77 0.43
CA PHE A 127 -12.19 1.94 -0.30
C PHE A 127 -12.96 2.14 -1.62
N GLU A 128 -14.05 2.92 -1.54
CA GLU A 128 -14.80 3.46 -2.71
C GLU A 128 -14.35 4.86 -3.10
#